data_AF-A0A6G0ZLE2-F1
#
_entry.id   AF-A0A6G0ZLE2-F1
#
_cell.length_a   1.000
_cell.length_b   1.000
_cell.length_c   1.000
_cell.angle_alpha   90.00
_cell.angle_beta   90.00
_cell.angle_gamma   90.00
#
_symmetry.space_group_name_H-M   'P 1'
#
loop_
_entity.id
_entity.type
_entity.pdbx_description
1 polymer ?
#
loop_
_entity_poly.entity_id
_entity_poly.type
_entity_poly.pdbx_seq_one_letter_code
_entity_poly.pdbx_strand_id
1 'polypeptide(L)'
;MTLMRPVILYGSETWASRKIEEIRLDTFERKVLRRIYGPCLDTGTKEWRIRTNEEIYNLFQRLSISREVTKRRLMWAGHAWRKKDAMISTVIKEDPVGKRTLGRPRLRWEDCVKREVQEVDPRAN
;
A
#
# COMPACT_ATOMS: atom_id res chain seq x y z
N MET A 1 -10.19 -1.37 -14.62
CA MET A 1 -9.56 -0.84 -13.38
C MET A 1 -8.70 0.40 -13.61
N THR A 2 -8.85 1.09 -14.75
CA THR A 2 -7.97 2.21 -15.12
C THR A 2 -8.31 3.51 -14.40
N LEU A 3 -9.52 3.67 -13.87
CA LEU A 3 -9.93 4.89 -13.16
C LEU A 3 -9.84 4.76 -11.63
N MET A 4 -10.23 3.62 -11.05
CA MET A 4 -10.25 3.45 -9.59
C MET A 4 -8.84 3.47 -8.98
N ARG A 5 -7.88 2.75 -9.57
CA ARG A 5 -6.54 2.64 -9.01
C ARG A 5 -5.78 3.97 -9.00
N PRO A 6 -5.75 4.77 -10.08
CA PRO A 6 -5.09 6.08 -10.04
C PRO A 6 -5.67 7.01 -8.98
N VAL A 7 -7.00 7.00 -8.78
CA VAL A 7 -7.66 7.82 -7.76
C VAL A 7 -7.23 7.40 -6.36
N ILE A 8 -7.20 6.09 -6.06
CA ILE A 8 -6.79 5.61 -4.73
C ILE A 8 -5.30 5.81 -4.48
N LEU A 9 -4.48 5.61 -5.51
CA LEU A 9 -3.02 5.68 -5.37
C LEU A 9 -2.48 7.10 -5.42
N TYR A 10 -3.31 8.10 -5.72
CA TYR A 10 -2.90 9.49 -5.76
C TYR A 10 -2.44 9.97 -4.37
N GLY A 11 -1.18 10.41 -4.27
CA GLY A 11 -0.56 10.87 -3.03
C GLY A 11 -0.30 9.79 -1.99
N SER A 12 -0.59 8.52 -2.31
CA SER A 12 -0.47 7.39 -1.37
C SER A 12 0.98 7.13 -0.91
N GLU A 13 1.96 7.55 -1.70
CA GLU A 13 3.38 7.55 -1.36
C GLU A 13 3.72 8.34 -0.09
N THR A 14 2.87 9.28 0.33
CA THR A 14 3.09 10.11 1.53
C THR A 14 2.32 9.63 2.77
N TRP A 15 1.49 8.60 2.64
CA TRP A 15 0.63 8.14 3.73
C TRP A 15 1.40 7.32 4.78
N ALA A 16 1.11 7.57 6.06
CA ALA A 16 1.54 6.71 7.17
C ALA A 16 0.46 5.66 7.46
N SER A 17 0.36 4.65 6.59
CA SER A 17 -0.73 3.66 6.66
C SER A 17 -0.49 2.60 7.73
N ARG A 18 -1.55 2.31 8.49
CA ARG A 18 -1.59 1.18 9.42
C ARG A 18 -1.93 -0.11 8.69
N LYS A 19 -1.53 -1.24 9.27
CA LYS A 19 -1.84 -2.56 8.68
C LYS A 19 -3.33 -2.80 8.44
N ILE A 20 -4.17 -2.29 9.34
CA ILE A 20 -5.64 -2.38 9.20
C ILE A 20 -6.16 -1.60 7.98
N GLU A 21 -5.53 -0.49 7.62
CA GLU A 21 -5.92 0.32 6.45
C GLU A 21 -5.49 -0.38 5.15
N GLU A 22 -4.28 -0.95 5.13
CA GLU A 22 -3.81 -1.78 4.02
C GLU A 22 -4.76 -2.97 3.75
N ILE A 23 -5.15 -3.69 4.81
CA ILE A 23 -6.09 -4.82 4.70
C ILE A 23 -7.45 -4.35 4.15
N ARG A 24 -7.93 -3.17 4.58
CA ARG A 24 -9.18 -2.59 4.09
C ARG A 24 -9.09 -2.24 2.61
N LEU A 25 -7.99 -1.65 2.15
CA LEU A 25 -7.76 -1.34 0.73
C LEU A 25 -7.72 -2.60 -0.13
N ASP A 26 -7.02 -3.64 0.32
CA ASP A 26 -6.95 -4.92 -0.41
C ASP A 26 -8.30 -5.65 -0.42
N THR A 27 -9.08 -5.52 0.64
CA THR A 27 -10.44 -6.06 0.69
C THR A 27 -11.38 -5.31 -0.24
N PHE A 28 -11.28 -3.98 -0.28
CA PHE A 28 -12.01 -3.14 -1.22
C PHE A 28 -11.70 -3.52 -2.66
N GLU A 29 -10.42 -3.63 -3.01
CA GLU A 29 -10.00 -4.04 -4.35
C GLU A 29 -10.59 -5.40 -4.74
N ARG A 30 -10.46 -6.40 -3.88
CA ARG A 30 -11.00 -7.75 -4.15
C ARG A 30 -12.51 -7.73 -4.32
N LYS A 31 -13.25 -6.89 -3.58
CA LYS A 31 -14.70 -6.72 -3.76
C LYS A 31 -15.02 -6.17 -5.15
N VAL A 32 -14.31 -5.13 -5.59
CA VAL A 32 -14.50 -4.54 -6.91
C VAL A 32 -14.12 -5.53 -8.02
N LEU A 33 -13.00 -6.24 -7.89
CA LEU A 33 -12.58 -7.24 -8.87
C LEU A 33 -13.57 -8.40 -9.00
N ARG A 34 -14.13 -8.90 -7.89
CA ARG A 34 -15.20 -9.91 -7.94
C ARG A 34 -16.45 -9.40 -8.65
N ARG A 35 -16.78 -8.11 -8.51
CA ARG A 35 -17.92 -7.52 -9.21
C ARG A 35 -17.67 -7.42 -10.72
N ILE A 36 -16.44 -7.10 -11.13
CA ILE A 36 -16.05 -6.99 -12.54
C ILE A 36 -15.96 -8.36 -13.22
N TYR A 37 -15.27 -9.32 -12.60
CA TYR A 37 -15.07 -10.65 -13.19
C TYR A 37 -16.30 -11.55 -13.02
N GLY A 38 -17.13 -11.29 -12.00
CA GLY A 38 -18.34 -12.06 -11.72
C GLY A 38 -18.08 -13.38 -10.98
N PRO A 39 -19.05 -14.32 -11.00
CA PRO A 39 -18.89 -15.69 -10.50
C PRO A 39 -18.15 -16.59 -11.52
N CYS A 40 -17.63 -17.72 -11.05
CA CYS A 40 -17.08 -18.80 -11.90
C CYS A 40 -17.93 -20.06 -11.81
N LEU A 41 -17.94 -20.84 -12.89
CA LEU A 41 -18.53 -22.17 -12.90
C LEU A 41 -17.51 -23.16 -12.33
N ASP A 42 -17.90 -23.91 -11.31
CA ASP A 42 -17.06 -24.98 -10.77
C ASP A 42 -17.12 -26.20 -11.69
N THR A 43 -15.96 -26.67 -12.15
CA THR A 43 -15.86 -27.82 -13.06
C THR A 43 -16.28 -29.14 -12.40
N GLY A 44 -16.17 -29.24 -11.07
CA GLY A 44 -16.54 -30.44 -10.33
C GLY A 44 -18.04 -30.55 -10.09
N THR A 45 -18.67 -29.48 -9.58
CA THR A 45 -20.09 -29.49 -9.20
C THR A 45 -21.03 -28.96 -10.27
N LYS A 46 -20.50 -28.32 -11.33
CA LYS A 46 -21.27 -27.59 -12.36
C LYS A 46 -22.16 -26.46 -11.78
N GLU A 47 -21.81 -25.95 -10.61
CA GLU A 47 -22.53 -24.85 -9.96
C GLU A 47 -21.76 -23.53 -10.08
N TRP A 48 -22.50 -22.42 -10.07
CA TRP A 48 -21.92 -21.09 -10.02
C TRP A 48 -21.49 -20.75 -8.59
N ARG A 49 -20.22 -20.40 -8.41
CA ARG A 49 -19.69 -19.97 -7.12
C ARG A 49 -18.97 -18.64 -7.21
N ILE A 50 -18.80 -18.01 -6.03
CA ILE A 50 -17.95 -16.83 -5.89
C ILE A 50 -16.49 -17.23 -6.05
N ARG A 51 -15.72 -16.41 -6.77
CA ARG A 51 -14.28 -16.62 -6.96
C ARG A 51 -13.48 -16.47 -5.67
N THR A 52 -12.50 -17.37 -5.49
CA THR A 52 -11.54 -17.35 -4.37
C THR A 52 -10.57 -16.17 -4.49
N ASN A 53 -9.81 -15.90 -3.44
CA ASN A 53 -8.80 -14.83 -3.48
C ASN A 53 -7.70 -15.13 -4.52
N GLU A 54 -7.27 -16.39 -4.60
CA GLU A 54 -6.22 -16.84 -5.52
C GLU A 54 -6.64 -16.70 -6.97
N GLU A 55 -7.88 -17.10 -7.30
CA GLU A 55 -8.45 -16.92 -8.65
C GLU A 55 -8.48 -15.45 -9.05
N ILE A 56 -8.86 -14.55 -8.13
CA ILE A 56 -8.87 -13.11 -8.39
C ILE A 56 -7.45 -12.57 -8.64
N TYR A 57 -6.45 -13.01 -7.87
CA TYR A 57 -5.07 -12.60 -8.07
C TYR A 57 -4.51 -13.11 -9.41
N ASN A 58 -4.80 -14.37 -9.77
CA ASN A 58 -4.38 -14.98 -11.03
C ASN A 58 -5.02 -14.32 -12.25
N LEU A 59 -6.28 -13.89 -12.15
CA LEU A 59 -6.96 -13.15 -13.21
C LEU A 59 -6.44 -11.72 -13.35
N PHE A 60 -6.14 -11.06 -12.22
CA PHE A 60 -5.79 -9.65 -12.23
C PHE A 60 -4.30 -9.39 -12.50
N GLN A 61 -3.40 -10.32 -12.16
CA GLN A 61 -1.97 -10.31 -12.51
C GLN A 61 -1.22 -9.01 -12.18
N ARG A 62 -1.63 -8.33 -11.11
CA ARG A 62 -1.02 -7.09 -10.64
C ARG A 62 -0.86 -7.13 -9.14
N LEU A 63 0.10 -6.36 -8.63
CA LEU A 63 0.28 -6.12 -7.19
C LEU A 63 -1.01 -5.60 -6.58
N SER A 64 -1.37 -6.05 -5.37
CA SER A 64 -2.47 -5.48 -4.60
C SER A 64 -2.25 -3.98 -4.34
N ILE A 65 -3.32 -3.24 -4.03
CA ILE A 65 -3.20 -1.81 -3.71
C ILE A 65 -2.18 -1.58 -2.60
N SER A 66 -2.21 -2.36 -1.50
CA SER A 66 -1.24 -2.22 -0.42
C SER A 66 0.21 -2.31 -0.89
N ARG A 67 0.53 -3.34 -1.71
CA ARG A 67 1.88 -3.55 -2.25
C ARG A 67 2.28 -2.47 -3.23
N GLU A 68 1.35 -1.95 -4.02
CA GLU A 68 1.61 -0.84 -4.93
C GLU A 68 1.88 0.46 -4.16
N VAL A 69 1.17 0.72 -3.07
CA VAL A 69 1.44 1.85 -2.16
C VAL A 69 2.83 1.72 -1.54
N THR A 70 3.20 0.55 -1.01
CA THR A 70 4.54 0.29 -0.47
C THR A 70 5.63 0.53 -1.51
N LYS A 71 5.45 0.01 -2.73
CA LYS A 71 6.38 0.25 -3.85
C LYS A 71 6.55 1.74 -4.13
N ARG A 72 5.46 2.49 -4.24
CA ARG A 72 5.49 3.95 -4.49
C ARG A 72 6.14 4.71 -3.35
N ARG A 73 5.85 4.34 -2.10
CA ARG A 73 6.44 4.95 -0.91
C ARG A 73 7.96 4.76 -0.88
N LEU A 74 8.45 3.55 -1.16
CA LEU A 74 9.89 3.28 -1.23
C LEU A 74 10.58 4.04 -2.37
N MET A 75 9.97 4.08 -3.56
CA MET A 75 10.49 4.87 -4.69
C MET A 75 10.56 6.37 -4.35
N TRP A 76 9.51 6.90 -3.73
CA TRP A 76 9.44 8.29 -3.28
C TRP A 76 10.48 8.58 -2.18
N ALA A 77 10.62 7.69 -1.20
CA ALA A 77 11.63 7.81 -0.15
C ALA A 77 13.05 7.86 -0.73
N GLY A 78 13.37 6.98 -1.67
CA GLY A 78 14.65 7.02 -2.37
C GLY A 78 14.86 8.31 -3.17
N HIS A 79 13.81 8.82 -3.84
CA HIS A 79 13.88 10.12 -4.53
C HIS A 79 14.13 11.27 -3.56
N ALA A 80 13.37 11.33 -2.47
CA ALA A 80 13.48 12.34 -1.43
C ALA A 80 14.85 12.33 -0.75
N TRP A 81 15.44 11.14 -0.53
CA TRP A 81 16.77 10.99 0.06
C TRP A 81 17.90 11.45 -0.87
N ARG A 82 17.79 11.18 -2.18
CA ARG A 82 18.82 11.57 -3.16
C ARG A 82 18.82 13.08 -3.43
N LYS A 83 17.69 13.77 -3.28
CA LYS A 83 17.57 15.20 -3.56
C LYS A 83 18.11 16.03 -2.39
N LYS A 84 19.44 16.24 -2.38
CA LYS A 84 20.13 17.11 -1.43
C LYS A 84 19.64 18.57 -1.55
N ASP A 85 19.66 19.29 -0.43
CA ASP A 85 19.32 20.72 -0.33
C ASP A 85 17.87 21.09 -0.71
N ALA A 86 16.98 20.10 -0.80
CA ALA A 86 15.56 20.34 -0.90
C ALA A 86 14.90 20.44 0.49
N MET A 87 13.85 21.25 0.60
CA MET A 87 13.00 21.36 1.80
C MET A 87 12.57 19.97 2.32
N ILE A 88 12.20 19.06 1.40
CA ILE A 88 11.80 17.68 1.72
C ILE A 88 12.93 16.93 2.46
N SER A 89 14.18 17.07 2.01
CA SER A 89 15.34 16.42 2.64
C SER A 89 15.62 16.96 4.04
N THR A 90 15.30 18.24 4.27
CA THR A 90 15.43 18.88 5.59
C THR A 90 14.36 18.36 6.53
N VAL A 91 13.10 18.35 6.09
CA VAL A 91 11.95 17.87 6.87
C VAL A 91 12.08 16.40 7.26
N ILE A 92 12.61 15.54 6.37
CA ILE A 92 12.80 14.12 6.67
C ILE A 92 13.89 13.90 7.73
N LYS A 93 14.93 14.73 7.73
CA LYS A 93 16.05 14.65 8.70
C LYS A 93 15.75 15.33 10.03
N GLU A 94 14.70 16.14 10.08
CA GLU A 94 14.32 16.88 11.27
C GLU A 94 13.79 15.93 12.37
N ASP A 95 14.44 15.96 13.53
CA ASP A 95 13.98 15.27 14.73
C ASP A 95 13.46 16.28 15.76
N PRO A 96 12.17 16.65 15.69
CA PRO A 96 11.61 17.67 16.57
C PRO A 96 11.56 17.17 18.01
N VAL A 97 12.29 17.86 18.89
CA VAL A 97 12.36 17.55 20.33
C VAL A 97 11.10 18.04 21.03
N GLY A 98 10.35 17.15 21.68
CA GLY A 98 9.20 17.52 22.49
C GLY A 98 8.15 16.41 22.68
N LYS A 99 7.18 16.66 23.57
CA LYS A 99 6.04 15.74 23.80
C LYS A 99 4.97 15.97 22.74
N ARG A 100 4.55 14.90 22.05
CA ARG A 100 3.42 14.98 21.10
C ARG A 100 2.12 15.28 21.81
N THR A 101 1.31 16.13 21.21
CA THR A 101 -0.05 16.42 21.67
C THR A 101 -0.95 15.19 21.56
N LEU A 102 -1.94 15.11 22.44
CA LEU A 102 -2.97 14.07 22.41
C LEU A 102 -3.76 14.18 21.10
N GLY A 103 -4.03 13.04 20.44
CA GLY A 103 -4.83 12.96 19.21
C GLY A 103 -4.03 12.75 17.92
N ARG A 104 -2.74 13.10 17.87
CA ARG A 104 -1.92 12.83 16.66
C ARG A 104 -1.58 11.33 16.55
N PRO A 105 -1.75 10.69 15.37
CA PRO A 105 -1.32 9.32 15.16
C PRO A 105 0.15 9.12 15.55
N ARG A 106 0.46 8.05 16.30
CA ARG A 106 1.82 7.75 16.72
C ARG A 106 2.72 7.33 15.55
N LEU A 107 2.15 6.63 14.56
CA LEU A 107 2.84 6.13 13.38
C LEU A 107 3.26 7.28 12.46
N ARG A 108 4.57 7.40 12.20
CA ARG A 108 5.13 8.32 11.20
C ARG A 108 5.22 7.64 9.85
N TRP A 109 5.29 8.46 8.80
CA TRP A 109 5.65 8.00 7.46
C TRP A 109 7.03 7.33 7.45
N GLU A 110 8.00 7.90 8.17
CA GLU A 110 9.35 7.34 8.30
C GLU A 110 9.34 5.95 8.95
N ASP A 111 8.50 5.73 9.97
CA ASP A 111 8.35 4.41 10.62
C ASP A 111 7.84 3.36 9.61
N CYS A 112 6.92 3.76 8.73
CA CYS A 112 6.44 2.92 7.64
C CYS A 112 7.57 2.59 6.66
N VAL A 113 8.35 3.59 6.22
CA VAL A 113 9.48 3.40 5.30
C VAL A 113 10.52 2.45 5.91
N LYS A 114 10.91 2.65 7.18
CA LYS A 114 11.87 1.77 7.86
C LYS A 114 11.40 0.32 7.90
N ARG A 115 10.13 0.10 8.27
CA ARG A 115 9.53 -1.24 8.25
C ARG A 115 9.55 -1.86 6.86
N GLU A 116 9.15 -1.10 5.84
CA GLU A 116 9.08 -1.59 4.46
C GLU A 116 10.46 -1.88 3.86
N VAL A 117 11.48 -1.10 4.22
CA VAL A 117 12.87 -1.38 3.86
C VAL A 117 13.33 -2.69 4.50
N GLN A 118 13.05 -2.91 5.79
CA GLN A 118 13.38 -4.16 6.48
C GLN A 118 12.66 -5.39 5.88
N GLU A 119 11.42 -5.22 5.41
CA GLU A 119 10.69 -6.29 4.73
C GLU A 119 11.30 -6.66 3.36
N VAL A 120 11.92 -5.70 2.67
CA VAL A 120 12.55 -5.92 1.35
C VAL A 120 13.99 -6.38 1.47
N ASP A 121 14.75 -5.80 2.40
CA ASP A 121 16.13 -6.16 2.71
C ASP A 121 16.28 -6.33 4.24
N PRO A 122 16.19 -7.57 4.76
CA PRO A 122 16.32 -7.85 6.18
C PRO A 122 17.69 -7.50 6.77
N ARG A 123 18.68 -7.12 5.95
CA ARG A 123 20.03 -6.75 6.38
C ARG A 123 20.24 -5.23 6.44
N ALA A 124 19.24 -4.44 6.04
CA ALA A 124 19.29 -2.99 6.12
C ALA A 124 19.14 -2.54 7.58
N ASN A 125 20.27 -2.16 8.19
CA ASN A 125 20.37 -1.56 9.53
C ASN A 125 20.35 -0.03 9.45
#